data_AF-A0A5R2ATU6-F1
#
_entry.id   AF-A0A5R2ATU6-F1
#
_cell.length_a   1.000
_cell.length_b   1.000
_cell.length_c   1.000
_cell.angle_alpha   90.00
_cell.angle_beta   90.00
_cell.angle_gamma   90.00
#
_symmetry.space_group_name_H-M   'P 1'
#
loop_
_entity.id
_entity.type
_entity.pdbx_description
1 polymer ?
#
loop_
_entity_poly.entity_id
_entity_poly.type
_entity_poly.pdbx_seq_one_letter_code
_entity_poly.pdbx_strand_id
1 'polypeptide(L)'
;MRNFIPLSLAQQIPNWTLGVTVLIPFFLLEVVRGATNRKHPSRGIRFAEALLLSYLLYSAFACKMIVVTGNISVYRPLLAYHILIAYAAFYCGSAVLLLISTIQKTEGNRKFMALIMTIGIAYGLCVALLFIYLLPIFGIFKGYLSSIGVLGWAIHWAIILVDYGALEISQVPSVLDERPILLKVFAPSLRLLQRFFCPNDYSERLRKERAALVEQIMLYDLDLRENANLSRQARYERVGERFALFL
;
A
#
# COMPACT_ATOMS: atom_id res chain seq x y z
N MET A 1 -17.38 -18.02 20.13
CA MET A 1 -18.18 -17.20 19.18
C MET A 1 -19.16 -18.00 18.32
N ARG A 2 -18.97 -19.32 18.08
CA ARG A 2 -19.86 -20.16 17.25
C ARG A 2 -21.31 -20.32 17.77
N ASN A 3 -21.55 -20.13 19.06
CA ASN A 3 -22.86 -20.37 19.69
C ASN A 3 -23.79 -19.14 19.72
N PHE A 4 -23.34 -17.97 19.23
CA PHE A 4 -24.11 -16.72 19.33
C PHE A 4 -24.70 -16.24 17.99
N ILE A 5 -24.38 -16.90 16.87
CA ILE A 5 -24.84 -16.50 15.54
C ILE A 5 -25.86 -17.52 15.03
N PRO A 6 -27.09 -17.11 14.68
CA PRO A 6 -28.08 -18.00 14.07
C PRO A 6 -27.53 -18.66 12.82
N LEU A 7 -27.83 -19.95 12.60
CA LEU A 7 -27.31 -20.71 11.46
C LEU A 7 -27.65 -20.06 10.10
N SER A 8 -28.83 -19.44 10.02
CA SER A 8 -29.28 -18.66 8.85
C SER A 8 -28.38 -17.46 8.56
N LEU A 9 -27.94 -16.75 9.61
CA LEU A 9 -27.07 -15.58 9.51
C LEU A 9 -25.63 -16.00 9.18
N ALA A 10 -25.16 -17.11 9.75
CA ALA A 10 -23.84 -17.67 9.47
C ALA A 10 -23.63 -18.04 7.99
N GLN A 11 -24.71 -18.40 7.27
CA GLN A 11 -24.66 -18.69 5.83
C GLN A 11 -24.69 -17.43 4.95
N GLN A 12 -25.25 -16.32 5.45
CA GLN A 12 -25.39 -15.07 4.70
C GLN A 12 -24.15 -14.16 4.83
N ILE A 13 -23.53 -14.12 6.01
CA ILE A 13 -22.36 -13.28 6.29
C ILE A 13 -21.26 -13.40 5.22
N PRO A 14 -20.85 -14.60 4.76
CA PRO A 14 -19.83 -14.70 3.73
C PRO A 14 -20.21 -14.02 2.41
N ASN A 15 -21.48 -14.12 1.99
CA ASN A 15 -21.97 -13.45 0.78
C ASN A 15 -21.94 -11.93 0.92
N TRP A 16 -22.30 -11.40 2.08
CA TRP A 16 -22.24 -9.95 2.35
C TRP A 16 -20.81 -9.42 2.40
N THR A 17 -19.88 -10.18 3.02
CA THR A 17 -18.45 -9.86 3.00
C THR A 17 -17.92 -9.79 1.57
N LEU A 18 -18.32 -10.74 0.71
CA LEU A 18 -17.99 -10.68 -0.72
C LEU A 18 -18.55 -9.43 -1.39
N GLY A 19 -19.77 -9.00 -1.02
CA GLY A 19 -20.36 -7.75 -1.50
C GLY A 19 -19.50 -6.53 -1.21
N VAL A 20 -18.94 -6.41 -0.01
CA VAL A 20 -18.00 -5.32 0.33
C VAL A 20 -16.74 -5.41 -0.54
N THR A 21 -16.23 -6.63 -0.80
CA THR A 21 -15.03 -6.82 -1.61
C THR A 21 -15.21 -6.48 -3.10
N VAL A 22 -16.43 -6.46 -3.63
CA VAL A 22 -16.73 -6.08 -5.03
C VAL A 22 -16.16 -4.72 -5.38
N LEU A 23 -16.14 -3.78 -4.43
CA LEU A 23 -15.72 -2.40 -4.67
C LEU A 23 -14.19 -2.23 -4.72
N ILE A 24 -13.43 -3.15 -4.13
CA ILE A 24 -11.99 -3.00 -3.93
C ILE A 24 -11.23 -2.90 -5.27
N PRO A 25 -11.43 -3.80 -6.25
CA PRO A 25 -10.69 -3.74 -7.52
C PRO A 25 -11.00 -2.47 -8.33
N PHE A 26 -12.25 -1.99 -8.28
CA PHE A 26 -12.65 -0.73 -8.91
C PHE A 26 -11.87 0.46 -8.33
N PHE A 27 -11.97 0.65 -7.01
CA PHE A 27 -11.31 1.77 -6.35
C PHE A 27 -9.80 1.71 -6.50
N LEU A 28 -9.21 0.52 -6.44
CA LEU A 28 -7.78 0.33 -6.65
C LEU A 28 -7.34 0.84 -8.05
N LEU A 29 -8.09 0.50 -9.09
CA LEU A 29 -7.78 0.96 -10.45
C LEU A 29 -7.94 2.48 -10.59
N GLU A 30 -8.95 3.09 -9.97
CA GLU A 30 -9.13 4.54 -9.98
C GLU A 30 -8.01 5.27 -9.21
N VAL A 31 -7.56 4.75 -8.06
CA VAL A 31 -6.40 5.29 -7.33
C VAL A 31 -5.15 5.23 -8.21
N VAL A 32 -4.93 4.11 -8.90
CA VAL A 32 -3.79 3.95 -9.81
C VAL A 32 -3.88 4.87 -11.03
N ARG A 33 -5.07 5.06 -11.61
CA ARG A 33 -5.30 6.04 -12.70
C ARG A 33 -5.00 7.48 -12.23
N GLY A 34 -5.43 7.84 -11.02
CA GLY A 34 -5.13 9.12 -10.39
C GLY A 34 -3.64 9.33 -10.19
N ALA A 35 -2.94 8.37 -9.57
CA ALA A 35 -1.50 8.44 -9.31
C ALA A 35 -0.66 8.52 -10.60
N THR A 36 -1.11 7.88 -11.67
CA THR A 36 -0.42 7.87 -12.98
C THR A 36 -0.88 8.99 -13.91
N ASN A 37 -1.79 9.87 -13.47
CA ASN A 37 -2.41 10.94 -14.26
C ASN A 37 -2.96 10.46 -15.61
N ARG A 38 -3.61 9.30 -15.61
CA ARG A 38 -4.19 8.68 -16.80
C ARG A 38 -5.63 9.13 -16.98
N LYS A 39 -6.01 9.39 -18.23
CA LYS A 39 -7.39 9.79 -18.58
C LYS A 39 -8.38 8.72 -18.12
N HIS A 40 -9.50 9.18 -17.57
CA HIS A 40 -10.60 8.31 -17.21
C HIS A 40 -11.19 7.62 -18.45
N PRO A 41 -11.80 6.43 -18.27
CA PRO A 41 -12.48 5.72 -19.35
C PRO A 41 -13.66 6.53 -19.92
N SER A 42 -14.06 6.18 -21.14
CA SER A 42 -15.21 6.79 -21.80
C SER A 42 -16.51 6.52 -21.04
N ARG A 43 -17.55 7.34 -21.29
CA ARG A 43 -18.86 7.20 -20.63
C ARG A 43 -19.47 5.80 -20.82
N GLY A 44 -19.30 5.21 -22.01
CA GLY A 44 -19.82 3.87 -22.32
C GLY A 44 -19.16 2.77 -21.47
N ILE A 45 -17.84 2.84 -21.29
CA ILE A 45 -17.13 1.91 -20.41
C ILE A 45 -17.63 2.08 -18.98
N ARG A 46 -17.71 3.31 -18.45
CA ARG A 46 -18.23 3.55 -17.10
C ARG A 46 -19.65 3.02 -16.89
N PHE A 47 -20.51 3.10 -17.91
CA PHE A 47 -21.85 2.53 -17.83
C PHE A 47 -21.82 1.00 -17.73
N ALA A 48 -20.98 0.34 -18.54
CA ALA A 48 -20.78 -1.11 -18.45
C ALA A 48 -20.19 -1.52 -17.08
N GLU A 49 -19.22 -0.75 -16.56
CA GLU A 49 -18.66 -0.96 -15.23
C GLU A 49 -19.73 -0.84 -14.14
N ALA A 50 -20.59 0.18 -14.23
CA ALA A 50 -21.71 0.37 -13.31
C ALA A 50 -22.70 -0.80 -13.35
N LEU A 51 -23.08 -1.28 -14.54
CA LEU A 51 -23.96 -2.45 -14.68
C LEU A 51 -23.34 -3.71 -14.06
N LEU A 52 -22.05 -3.94 -14.30
CA LEU A 52 -21.34 -5.09 -13.73
C LEU A 52 -21.27 -5.01 -12.20
N LEU A 53 -20.93 -3.84 -11.65
CA LEU A 53 -20.92 -3.59 -10.21
C LEU A 53 -22.29 -3.79 -9.59
N SER A 54 -23.35 -3.24 -10.20
CA SER A 54 -24.73 -3.43 -9.74
C SER A 54 -25.13 -4.91 -9.73
N TYR A 55 -24.77 -5.66 -10.77
CA TYR A 55 -25.02 -7.11 -10.82
C TYR A 55 -24.30 -7.87 -9.70
N LEU A 56 -23.02 -7.58 -9.47
CA LEU A 56 -22.22 -8.25 -8.45
C LEU A 56 -22.71 -7.91 -7.02
N LEU A 57 -23.02 -6.64 -6.77
CA LEU A 57 -23.58 -6.20 -5.49
C LEU A 57 -24.94 -6.84 -5.24
N TYR A 58 -25.84 -6.83 -6.24
CA TYR A 58 -27.13 -7.51 -6.13
C TYR A 58 -26.96 -9.00 -5.85
N SER A 59 -26.05 -9.68 -6.55
CA SER A 59 -25.77 -11.10 -6.34
C SER A 59 -25.25 -11.39 -4.94
N ALA A 60 -24.42 -10.50 -4.37
CA ALA A 60 -23.94 -10.60 -3.00
C ALA A 60 -25.07 -10.41 -1.97
N PHE A 61 -25.89 -9.37 -2.10
CA PHE A 61 -27.01 -9.13 -1.19
C PHE A 61 -28.08 -10.22 -1.27
N ALA A 62 -28.35 -10.74 -2.47
CA ALA A 62 -29.27 -11.85 -2.69
C ALA A 62 -28.68 -13.22 -2.30
N CYS A 63 -27.46 -13.26 -1.73
CA CYS A 63 -26.75 -14.49 -1.31
C CYS A 63 -26.56 -15.51 -2.45
N LYS A 64 -26.32 -15.03 -3.67
CA LYS A 64 -26.10 -15.83 -4.89
C LYS A 64 -24.62 -15.91 -5.30
N MET A 65 -23.69 -15.60 -4.41
CA MET A 65 -22.25 -15.68 -4.69
C MET A 65 -21.71 -17.07 -4.34
N ILE A 66 -21.97 -17.54 -3.12
CA ILE A 66 -21.53 -18.84 -2.65
C ILE A 66 -22.62 -19.52 -1.84
N VAL A 67 -22.64 -20.86 -1.89
CA VAL A 67 -23.46 -21.69 -1.01
C VAL A 67 -22.56 -22.31 0.04
N VAL A 68 -22.79 -22.01 1.32
CA VAL A 68 -22.02 -22.58 2.42
C VAL A 68 -22.55 -23.98 2.72
N THR A 69 -21.68 -24.99 2.68
CA THR A 69 -22.05 -26.40 2.93
C THR A 69 -21.42 -26.87 4.24
N GLY A 70 -22.23 -27.12 5.26
CA GLY A 70 -21.74 -27.57 6.57
C GLY A 70 -21.08 -26.44 7.37
N ASN A 71 -19.78 -26.53 7.65
CA ASN A 71 -19.06 -25.47 8.37
C ASN A 71 -18.81 -24.25 7.46
N ILE A 72 -18.76 -23.04 8.05
CA ILE A 72 -18.61 -21.73 7.38
C ILE A 72 -17.43 -21.69 6.38
N SER A 73 -16.41 -22.53 6.60
CA SER A 73 -15.22 -22.59 5.74
C SER A 73 -15.45 -23.28 4.40
N VAL A 74 -16.38 -24.24 4.30
CA VAL A 74 -16.60 -25.00 3.06
C VAL A 74 -17.74 -24.37 2.28
N TYR A 75 -17.48 -24.01 1.04
CA TYR A 75 -18.47 -23.37 0.19
C TYR A 75 -18.40 -23.89 -1.24
N ARG A 76 -19.55 -23.88 -1.91
CA ARG A 76 -19.69 -24.11 -3.33
C ARG A 76 -19.78 -22.76 -4.05
N PRO A 77 -18.83 -22.42 -4.92
CA PRO A 77 -18.90 -21.19 -5.70
C PRO A 77 -20.04 -21.25 -6.72
N LEU A 78 -20.78 -20.15 -6.88
CA LEU A 78 -21.77 -19.96 -7.94
C LEU A 78 -21.16 -19.14 -9.09
N LEU A 79 -21.89 -19.00 -10.19
CA LEU A 79 -21.45 -18.24 -11.36
C LEU A 79 -21.04 -16.80 -10.99
N ALA A 80 -21.80 -16.12 -10.15
CA ALA A 80 -21.50 -14.74 -9.74
C ALA A 80 -20.17 -14.61 -9.00
N TYR A 81 -19.76 -15.64 -8.26
CA TYR A 81 -18.44 -15.69 -7.61
C TYR A 81 -17.30 -15.81 -8.62
N HIS A 82 -17.45 -16.66 -9.65
CA HIS A 82 -16.45 -16.75 -10.72
C HIS A 82 -16.34 -15.44 -11.51
N ILE A 83 -17.47 -14.78 -11.76
CA ILE A 83 -17.50 -13.44 -12.40
C ILE A 83 -16.76 -12.43 -11.52
N LEU A 84 -16.96 -12.43 -10.19
CA LEU A 84 -16.23 -11.56 -9.26
C LEU A 84 -14.71 -11.81 -9.30
N ILE A 85 -14.28 -13.06 -9.32
CA ILE A 85 -12.83 -13.37 -9.41
C ILE A 85 -12.25 -12.89 -10.73
N ALA A 86 -12.92 -13.16 -11.85
CA ALA A 86 -12.48 -12.70 -13.17
C ALA A 86 -12.43 -11.17 -13.24
N TYR A 87 -13.45 -10.51 -12.71
CA TYR A 87 -13.52 -9.06 -12.55
C TYR A 87 -12.34 -8.51 -11.72
N ALA A 88 -12.09 -9.08 -10.54
CA ALA A 88 -10.99 -8.65 -9.68
C ALA A 88 -9.62 -8.84 -10.36
N ALA A 89 -9.40 -9.99 -10.99
CA ALA A 89 -8.18 -10.26 -11.74
C ALA A 89 -7.98 -9.29 -12.91
N PHE A 90 -9.05 -8.98 -13.66
CA PHE A 90 -8.99 -8.03 -14.78
C PHE A 90 -8.63 -6.62 -14.33
N TYR A 91 -9.25 -6.12 -13.26
CA TYR A 91 -9.00 -4.77 -12.75
C TYR A 91 -7.61 -4.64 -12.09
N CYS A 92 -7.24 -5.59 -11.24
CA CYS A 92 -5.91 -5.61 -10.63
C CYS A 92 -4.81 -5.78 -11.69
N GLY A 93 -5.02 -6.66 -12.68
CA GLY A 93 -4.11 -6.83 -13.82
C GLY A 93 -3.99 -5.56 -14.65
N SER A 94 -5.10 -4.89 -14.95
CA SER A 94 -5.09 -3.61 -15.66
C SER A 94 -4.33 -2.53 -14.90
N ALA A 95 -4.48 -2.48 -13.57
CA ALA A 95 -3.74 -1.56 -12.71
C ALA A 95 -2.22 -1.84 -12.77
N VAL A 96 -1.82 -3.11 -12.67
CA VAL A 96 -0.42 -3.54 -12.81
C VAL A 96 0.16 -3.14 -14.17
N LEU A 97 -0.56 -3.40 -15.27
CA LEU A 97 -0.11 -3.01 -16.61
C LEU A 97 0.06 -1.49 -16.75
N LEU A 98 -0.86 -0.72 -16.17
CA LEU A 98 -0.77 0.75 -16.16
C LEU A 98 0.48 1.23 -15.41
N LEU A 99 0.76 0.63 -14.25
CA LEU A 99 1.93 0.97 -13.43
C LEU A 99 3.22 0.58 -14.11
N ILE A 100 3.32 -0.60 -14.72
CA ILE A 100 4.47 -1.01 -15.52
C ILE A 100 4.73 0.00 -16.64
N SER A 101 3.68 0.42 -17.36
CA SER A 101 3.80 1.45 -18.41
C SER A 101 4.28 2.79 -17.86
N THR A 102 4.00 3.09 -16.59
CA THR A 102 4.43 4.32 -15.92
C THR A 102 5.89 4.22 -15.51
N ILE A 103 6.31 3.09 -14.91
CA ILE A 103 7.69 2.81 -14.51
C ILE A 103 8.66 2.97 -15.70
N GLN A 104 8.23 2.57 -16.89
CA GLN A 104 9.02 2.69 -18.12
C GLN A 104 9.16 4.12 -18.65
N LYS A 105 8.21 5.02 -18.30
CA LYS A 105 8.10 6.37 -18.86
C LYS A 105 8.47 7.49 -17.89
N THR A 106 8.58 7.17 -16.61
CA THR A 106 8.88 8.13 -15.56
C THR A 106 10.19 7.78 -14.88
N GLU A 107 10.86 8.79 -14.37
CA GLU A 107 12.05 8.67 -13.52
C GLU A 107 11.76 9.24 -12.14
N GLY A 108 12.72 9.10 -11.23
CA GLY A 108 12.60 9.73 -9.93
C GLY A 108 11.54 9.08 -9.05
N ASN A 109 10.94 9.96 -8.27
CA ASN A 109 9.94 9.62 -7.28
C ASN A 109 8.74 8.84 -7.87
N ARG A 110 8.21 9.29 -9.01
CA ARG A 110 7.02 8.69 -9.64
C ARG A 110 7.28 7.24 -10.06
N LYS A 111 8.50 6.92 -10.51
CA LYS A 111 8.91 5.56 -10.86
C LYS A 111 8.90 4.66 -9.63
N PHE A 112 9.49 5.14 -8.53
CA PHE A 112 9.57 4.38 -7.28
C PHE A 112 8.18 4.12 -6.69
N MET A 113 7.31 5.14 -6.65
CA MET A 113 5.93 4.98 -6.18
C MET A 113 5.15 3.98 -7.04
N ALA A 114 5.29 4.05 -8.37
CA ALA A 114 4.66 3.11 -9.29
C ALA A 114 5.19 1.67 -9.11
N LEU A 115 6.46 1.51 -8.79
CA LEU A 115 7.09 0.22 -8.54
C LEU A 115 6.61 -0.40 -7.23
N ILE A 116 6.56 0.38 -6.15
CA ILE A 116 5.95 -0.07 -4.90
C ILE A 116 4.51 -0.49 -5.18
N MET A 117 3.69 0.38 -5.79
CA MET A 117 2.31 0.12 -6.28
C MET A 117 2.18 -1.22 -6.99
N THR A 118 3.08 -1.50 -7.92
CA THR A 118 3.07 -2.74 -8.70
C THR A 118 3.29 -3.97 -7.81
N ILE A 119 4.32 -3.95 -6.95
CA ILE A 119 4.61 -5.04 -6.02
C ILE A 119 3.45 -5.26 -5.06
N GLY A 120 2.85 -4.18 -4.56
CA GLY A 120 1.65 -4.18 -3.73
C GLY A 120 0.50 -4.98 -4.29
N ILE A 121 0.08 -4.58 -5.49
CA ILE A 121 -1.08 -5.14 -6.16
C ILE A 121 -0.79 -6.58 -6.61
N ALA A 122 0.41 -6.83 -7.15
CA ALA A 122 0.80 -8.17 -7.60
C ALA A 122 0.81 -9.16 -6.43
N TYR A 123 1.42 -8.80 -5.29
CA TYR A 123 1.45 -9.65 -4.11
C TYR A 123 0.04 -9.93 -3.57
N GLY A 124 -0.78 -8.89 -3.42
CA GLY A 124 -2.17 -9.02 -2.97
C GLY A 124 -3.00 -9.92 -3.88
N LEU A 125 -2.86 -9.76 -5.20
CA LEU A 125 -3.54 -10.61 -6.19
C LEU A 125 -3.08 -12.07 -6.12
N CYS A 126 -1.77 -12.32 -6.00
CA CYS A 126 -1.23 -13.67 -5.86
C CYS A 126 -1.74 -14.37 -4.59
N VAL A 127 -1.74 -13.69 -3.45
CA VAL A 127 -2.27 -14.23 -2.18
C VAL A 127 -3.78 -14.48 -2.29
N ALA A 128 -4.53 -13.56 -2.87
CA ALA A 128 -5.96 -13.73 -3.09
C ALA A 128 -6.25 -14.95 -3.98
N LEU A 129 -5.64 -15.03 -5.17
CA LEU A 129 -5.84 -16.15 -6.09
C LEU A 129 -5.44 -17.49 -5.48
N LEU A 130 -4.34 -17.54 -4.73
CA LEU A 130 -3.89 -18.76 -4.06
C LEU A 130 -4.93 -19.27 -3.05
N PHE A 131 -5.36 -18.43 -2.11
CA PHE A 131 -6.22 -18.85 -0.99
C PHE A 131 -7.72 -18.87 -1.30
N ILE A 132 -8.18 -18.05 -2.24
CA ILE A 132 -9.61 -17.86 -2.57
C ILE A 132 -10.01 -18.69 -3.79
N TYR A 133 -9.06 -19.03 -4.66
CA TYR A 133 -9.35 -19.76 -5.90
C TYR A 133 -8.62 -21.10 -6.01
N LEU A 134 -7.28 -21.10 -5.94
CA LEU A 134 -6.48 -22.29 -6.20
C LEU A 134 -6.63 -23.35 -5.09
N LEU A 135 -6.50 -22.97 -3.82
CA LEU A 135 -6.63 -23.89 -2.68
C LEU A 135 -8.03 -24.55 -2.57
N PRO A 136 -9.14 -23.80 -2.74
CA PRO A 136 -10.49 -24.38 -2.78
C PRO A 136 -10.70 -25.44 -3.87
N ILE A 137 -10.02 -25.32 -5.02
CA ILE A 137 -10.07 -26.36 -6.08
C ILE A 137 -9.48 -27.69 -5.59
N PHE A 138 -8.46 -27.63 -4.73
CA PHE A 138 -7.87 -28.81 -4.08
C PHE A 138 -8.62 -29.26 -2.81
N GLY A 139 -9.79 -28.68 -2.53
CA GLY A 139 -10.59 -29.00 -1.33
C GLY A 139 -10.03 -28.40 -0.03
N ILE A 140 -9.01 -27.54 -0.10
CA ILE A 140 -8.42 -26.88 1.07
C ILE A 140 -9.07 -25.51 1.24
N PHE A 141 -10.08 -25.43 2.10
CA PHE A 141 -10.81 -24.18 2.31
C PHE A 141 -10.24 -23.37 3.50
N LYS A 142 -9.19 -22.59 3.23
CA LYS A 142 -8.55 -21.69 4.20
C LYS A 142 -8.61 -20.21 3.77
N GLY A 143 -9.75 -19.79 3.21
CA GLY A 143 -9.95 -18.42 2.73
C GLY A 143 -9.69 -17.34 3.80
N TYR A 144 -9.96 -17.63 5.08
CA TYR A 144 -9.70 -16.71 6.19
C TYR A 144 -8.21 -16.33 6.36
N LEU A 145 -7.28 -17.19 5.93
CA LEU A 145 -5.84 -16.88 5.95
C LEU A 145 -5.48 -15.81 4.90
N SER A 146 -6.25 -15.72 3.81
CA SER A 146 -6.09 -14.66 2.81
C SER A 146 -6.27 -13.29 3.47
N SER A 147 -7.29 -13.13 4.31
CA SER A 147 -7.55 -11.87 5.01
C SER A 147 -6.41 -11.45 5.92
N ILE A 148 -5.78 -12.40 6.63
CA ILE A 148 -4.61 -12.11 7.49
C ILE A 148 -3.41 -11.68 6.64
N GLY A 149 -3.12 -12.40 5.56
CA GLY A 149 -2.03 -12.07 4.65
C GLY A 149 -2.22 -10.71 3.97
N VAL A 150 -3.42 -10.44 3.47
CA VAL A 150 -3.77 -9.16 2.83
C VAL A 150 -3.77 -8.01 3.83
N LEU A 151 -4.26 -8.21 5.06
CA LEU A 151 -4.26 -7.17 6.10
C LEU A 151 -2.83 -6.79 6.51
N GLY A 152 -1.99 -7.79 6.82
CA GLY A 152 -0.60 -7.56 7.20
C GLY A 152 0.16 -6.83 6.08
N TRP A 153 -0.07 -7.26 4.84
CA TRP A 153 0.46 -6.58 3.68
C TRP A 153 -0.04 -5.14 3.57
N ALA A 154 -1.35 -4.91 3.62
CA ALA A 154 -1.96 -3.58 3.50
C ALA A 154 -1.45 -2.59 4.55
N ILE A 155 -1.26 -3.02 5.80
CA ILE A 155 -0.69 -2.18 6.86
C ILE A 155 0.75 -1.80 6.51
N HIS A 156 1.58 -2.79 6.17
CA HIS A 156 2.97 -2.54 5.79
C HIS A 156 3.07 -1.55 4.63
N TRP A 157 2.14 -1.69 3.69
CA TRP A 157 2.06 -0.90 2.48
C TRP A 157 1.59 0.53 2.72
N ALA A 158 0.56 0.71 3.54
CA ALA A 158 0.07 2.02 3.95
C ALA A 158 1.17 2.82 4.65
N ILE A 159 1.95 2.16 5.52
CA ILE A 159 3.07 2.80 6.22
C ILE A 159 4.15 3.24 5.24
N ILE A 160 4.54 2.38 4.30
CA ILE A 160 5.52 2.70 3.25
C ILE A 160 5.08 3.92 2.43
N LEU A 161 3.80 3.99 2.05
CA LEU A 161 3.28 5.08 1.24
C LEU A 161 3.20 6.40 2.03
N VAL A 162 2.82 6.35 3.31
CA VAL A 162 2.79 7.52 4.19
C VAL A 162 4.20 8.02 4.50
N ASP A 163 5.15 7.13 4.83
CA ASP A 163 6.55 7.51 5.08
C ASP A 163 7.15 8.21 3.86
N TYR A 164 6.87 7.65 2.69
CA TYR A 164 7.34 8.21 1.44
C TYR A 164 6.73 9.58 1.12
N GLY A 165 5.42 9.76 1.33
CA GLY A 165 4.75 11.05 1.16
C GLY A 165 5.23 12.09 2.17
N ALA A 166 5.40 11.71 3.45
CA ALA A 166 5.93 12.58 4.49
C ALA A 166 7.36 13.04 4.18
N LEU A 167 8.18 12.16 3.60
CA LEU A 167 9.54 12.46 3.14
C LEU A 167 9.60 13.40 1.93
N GLU A 168 8.59 13.40 1.07
CA GLU A 168 8.53 14.30 -0.08
C GLU A 168 8.10 15.72 0.30
N ILE A 169 7.19 15.84 1.28
CA ILE A 169 6.67 17.14 1.75
C ILE A 169 7.68 17.84 2.67
N SER A 170 8.39 17.09 3.51
CA SER A 170 9.37 17.63 4.47
C SER A 170 10.73 17.89 3.80
N GLN A 171 10.77 18.73 2.75
CA GLN A 171 11.99 19.05 1.98
C GLN A 171 13.21 19.50 2.83
N VAL A 172 12.98 19.80 4.11
CA VAL A 172 14.00 19.86 5.16
C VAL A 172 13.81 18.67 6.09
N PRO A 173 14.70 17.66 6.11
CA PRO A 173 14.70 16.69 7.20
C PRO A 173 14.98 17.47 8.48
N SER A 174 13.97 17.67 9.33
CA SER A 174 14.23 18.13 10.68
C SER A 174 15.07 17.03 11.35
N VAL A 175 16.35 17.30 11.57
CA VAL A 175 17.25 16.36 12.25
C VAL A 175 16.75 16.12 13.69
N LEU A 176 15.93 17.04 14.23
CA LEU A 176 14.98 16.73 15.28
C LEU A 176 13.83 15.88 14.72
N ASP A 177 14.06 14.57 14.74
CA ASP A 177 13.22 13.53 14.17
C ASP A 177 11.94 13.34 15.01
N GLU A 178 10.96 14.25 14.86
CA GLU A 178 9.60 14.13 15.41
C GLU A 178 8.74 13.09 14.69
N ARG A 179 9.36 12.22 13.87
CA ARG A 179 8.62 11.18 13.17
C ARG A 179 7.98 10.22 14.16
N PRO A 180 6.71 9.83 13.98
CA PRO A 180 6.10 8.77 14.76
C PRO A 180 6.91 7.47 14.68
N ILE A 181 6.96 6.74 15.79
CA ILE A 181 7.79 5.53 15.99
C ILE A 181 7.60 4.51 14.85
N LEU A 182 6.38 4.39 14.33
CA LEU A 182 6.07 3.49 13.21
C LEU A 182 6.92 3.81 11.97
N LEU A 183 7.07 5.08 11.60
CA LEU A 183 7.88 5.46 10.44
C LEU A 183 9.35 5.12 10.65
N LYS A 184 9.87 5.28 11.87
CA LYS A 184 11.25 4.93 12.22
C LYS A 184 11.53 3.43 12.04
N VAL A 185 10.58 2.57 12.39
CA VAL A 185 10.70 1.11 12.26
C VAL A 185 10.71 0.67 10.79
N PHE A 186 9.94 1.33 9.92
CA PHE A 186 9.82 0.95 8.50
C PHE A 186 10.74 1.75 7.55
N ALA A 187 11.38 2.83 8.01
CA ALA A 187 12.36 3.57 7.22
C ALA A 187 13.52 2.70 6.66
N PRO A 188 14.06 1.69 7.38
CA PRO A 188 15.06 0.78 6.81
C PRO A 188 14.55 -0.02 5.62
N SER A 189 13.31 -0.52 5.67
CA SER A 189 12.74 -1.32 4.58
C SER A 189 12.49 -0.45 3.34
N LEU A 190 12.01 0.79 3.53
CA LEU A 190 11.85 1.75 2.44
C LEU A 190 13.19 2.09 1.77
N ARG A 191 14.24 2.35 2.57
CA ARG A 191 15.60 2.64 2.04
C ARG A 191 16.19 1.46 1.29
N LEU A 192 15.98 0.23 1.77
CA LEU A 192 16.37 -0.98 1.06
C LEU A 192 15.66 -1.08 -0.30
N LEU A 193 14.34 -0.89 -0.32
CA LEU A 193 13.56 -0.90 -1.56
C LEU A 193 14.06 0.16 -2.55
N GLN A 194 14.31 1.40 -2.10
CA GLN A 194 14.85 2.46 -2.96
C GLN A 194 16.23 2.11 -3.51
N ARG A 195 17.13 1.61 -2.65
CA ARG A 195 18.48 1.22 -3.04
C ARG A 195 18.49 0.14 -4.13
N PHE A 196 17.61 -0.85 -4.01
CA PHE A 196 17.53 -1.95 -4.98
C PHE A 196 16.85 -1.54 -6.29
N PHE A 197 15.74 -0.81 -6.22
CA PHE A 197 14.89 -0.58 -7.38
C PHE A 197 15.15 0.75 -8.11
N CYS A 198 15.65 1.78 -7.41
CA CYS A 198 15.95 3.11 -7.95
C CYS A 198 17.27 3.66 -7.36
N PRO A 199 18.43 3.05 -7.70
CA PRO A 199 19.71 3.38 -7.08
C PRO A 199 20.16 4.83 -7.32
N ASN A 200 19.86 5.38 -8.50
CA ASN A 200 20.22 6.76 -8.84
C ASN A 200 19.44 7.77 -7.97
N ASP A 201 18.12 7.61 -7.86
CA ASP A 201 17.27 8.48 -7.03
C ASP A 201 17.63 8.38 -5.55
N TYR A 202 17.99 7.18 -5.09
CA TYR A 202 18.48 6.97 -3.73
C TYR A 202 19.77 7.76 -3.48
N SER A 203 20.71 7.75 -4.43
CA SER A 203 21.99 8.47 -4.29
C SER A 203 21.80 9.99 -4.26
N GLU A 204 20.89 10.53 -5.06
CA GLU A 204 20.55 11.95 -5.07
C GLU A 204 19.86 12.38 -3.78
N ARG A 205 18.91 11.58 -3.29
CA ARG A 205 18.26 11.83 -1.99
C ARG A 205 19.25 11.80 -0.84
N LEU A 206 20.13 10.81 -0.80
CA LEU A 206 21.18 10.73 0.23
C LEU A 206 22.11 11.94 0.19
N ARG A 207 22.43 12.46 -1.00
CA ARG A 207 23.20 13.70 -1.14
C ARG A 207 22.44 14.91 -0.59
N LYS A 208 21.15 15.04 -0.88
CA LYS A 208 20.30 16.12 -0.35
C LYS A 208 20.16 16.06 1.17
N GLU A 209 19.92 14.87 1.74
CA GLU A 209 19.83 14.67 3.19
C GLU A 209 21.14 15.03 3.88
N ARG A 210 22.28 14.61 3.32
CA ARG A 210 23.60 15.00 3.83
C ARG A 210 23.86 16.50 3.72
N ALA A 211 23.47 17.12 2.60
CA ALA A 211 23.61 18.57 2.42
C ALA A 211 22.77 19.35 3.44
N ALA A 212 21.52 18.94 3.67
CA ALA A 212 20.64 19.56 4.67
C ALA A 212 21.15 19.35 6.11
N LEU A 213 21.71 18.18 6.42
CA LEU A 213 22.36 17.94 7.71
C LEU A 213 23.55 18.89 7.92
N VAL A 214 24.40 19.04 6.89
CA VAL A 214 25.54 19.97 6.94
C VAL A 214 25.07 21.42 7.09
N GLU A 215 24.02 21.81 6.37
CA GLU A 215 23.41 23.15 6.50
C GLU A 215 22.91 23.40 7.92
N GLN A 216 22.22 22.44 8.56
CA GLN A 216 21.78 22.58 9.95
C GLN A 216 22.94 22.64 10.94
N ILE A 217 24.00 21.85 10.73
CA ILE A 217 25.23 21.93 11.53
C ILE A 217 25.84 23.34 11.41
N MET A 218 25.91 23.90 10.20
CA MET A 218 26.44 25.24 9.96
C MET A 218 25.58 26.34 10.60
N LEU A 219 24.25 26.26 10.45
CA LEU A 219 23.32 27.22 11.07
C LEU A 219 23.40 27.17 12.60
N TYR A 220 23.54 25.97 13.18
CA TYR A 220 23.69 25.82 14.63
C TYR A 220 25.05 26.34 15.14
N ASP A 221 26.15 26.10 14.40
CA ASP A 221 27.44 26.70 14.74
C ASP A 221 27.41 28.24 14.62
N LEU A 222 26.73 28.79 13.62
CA LEU A 222 26.51 30.23 13.46
C LEU A 222 25.70 30.82 14.63
N ASP A 223 24.58 30.19 15.00
CA ASP A 223 23.76 30.60 16.14
C ASP A 223 24.57 30.59 17.45
N LEU A 224 25.32 29.52 17.69
CA LEU A 224 26.23 29.45 18.84
C LEU A 224 27.38 30.46 18.77
N ARG A 225 27.75 30.95 17.59
CA ARG A 225 28.78 31.99 17.43
C ARG A 225 28.24 33.39 17.70
N GLU A 226 27.00 33.66 17.31
CA GLU A 226 26.35 34.97 17.51
C GLU A 226 25.80 35.13 18.91
N ASN A 227 25.16 34.08 19.46
CA ASN A 227 24.39 34.17 20.70
C ASN A 227 25.12 33.60 21.93
N ALA A 228 26.20 32.82 21.73
CA ALA A 228 26.96 32.26 22.82
C ALA A 228 28.43 32.68 22.74
N ASN A 229 28.93 33.41 23.76
CA ASN A 229 30.35 33.75 23.92
C ASN A 229 31.18 32.51 24.34
N LEU A 230 31.07 31.43 23.56
CA LEU A 230 31.77 30.17 23.80
C LEU A 230 33.10 30.16 23.08
N SER A 231 34.10 29.54 23.72
CA SER A 231 35.35 29.22 23.06
C SER A 231 35.09 28.28 21.88
N ARG A 232 35.97 28.32 20.88
CA ARG A 232 35.84 27.50 19.66
C ARG A 232 35.69 26.00 19.97
N GLN A 233 36.38 25.54 21.00
CA GLN A 233 36.41 24.14 21.41
C GLN A 233 35.09 23.71 22.09
N ALA A 234 34.56 24.53 23.01
CA ALA A 234 33.27 24.27 23.67
C ALA A 234 32.08 24.32 22.69
N ARG A 235 32.18 25.11 21.61
CA ARG A 235 31.17 25.17 20.56
C ARG A 235 31.15 23.90 19.72
N TYR A 236 32.31 23.40 19.29
CA TYR A 236 32.38 22.13 18.55
C TYR A 236 31.95 20.94 19.39
N GLU A 237 32.20 20.96 20.69
CA GLU A 237 31.71 19.94 21.62
C GLU A 237 30.18 19.92 21.69
N ARG A 238 29.53 21.08 21.82
CA ARG A 238 28.05 21.18 21.79
C ARG A 238 27.43 20.81 20.45
N VAL A 239 28.08 21.14 19.34
CA VAL A 239 27.65 20.71 18.00
C VAL A 239 27.78 19.19 17.91
N GLY A 240 28.91 18.63 18.35
CA GLY A 240 29.17 17.19 18.39
C GLY A 240 28.13 16.43 19.24
N GLU A 241 27.84 16.90 20.45
CA GLU A 241 26.82 16.30 21.33
C GLU A 241 25.42 16.32 20.69
N ARG A 242 25.03 17.45 20.09
CA ARG A 242 23.69 17.60 19.49
C ARG A 242 23.49 16.71 18.26
N PHE A 243 24.55 16.45 17.50
CA PHE A 243 24.49 15.68 16.25
C PHE A 243 25.15 14.29 16.34
N ALA A 244 25.55 13.82 17.53
CA ALA A 244 26.26 12.56 17.74
C ALA A 244 25.54 11.31 17.21
N LEU A 245 24.20 11.34 17.14
CA LEU A 245 23.39 10.23 16.62
C LEU A 245 23.31 10.18 15.09
N PHE A 246 23.80 11.21 14.39
CA PHE A 246 23.67 11.40 12.95
C PHE A 246 25.00 11.36 12.18
N LEU A 247 26.13 11.33 12.90
CA LEU A 247 27.49 11.15 12.38
C LEU A 247 27.90 9.67 12.47
#